data_AF-A0A0P7B422-F1
#
_entry.id   AF-A0A0P7B422-F1
#
_cell.length_a   1.000
_cell.length_b   1.000
_cell.length_c   1.000
_cell.angle_alpha   90.00
_cell.angle_beta   90.00
_cell.angle_gamma   90.00
#
_symmetry.space_group_name_H-M   'P 1'
#
loop_
_entity.id
_entity.type
_entity.pdbx_description
1 polymer ?
#
loop_
_entity_poly.entity_id
_entity_poly.type
_entity_poly.pdbx_seq_one_letter_code
_entity_poly.pdbx_strand_id
1 'polypeptide(L)'
;MKQLSLIGLFLFCGMGCLSSQEIKGTVSHENQKQFSDRTLGQHFVEAHIPTAEERMAMRKSKYLKQEALLMMIDTSTVISQKRKMRLRQDVVHKPYSERLTKFLQLYEKPKEPLTVAQNEK
;
A
#
# COMPACT_ATOMS: atom_id res chain seq x y z
N MET A 1 35.09 -79.29 4.62
CA MET A 1 35.24 -79.54 3.16
C MET A 1 35.47 -78.20 2.49
N LYS A 2 36.47 -78.12 1.60
CA LYS A 2 37.09 -76.89 1.10
C LYS A 2 36.57 -76.53 -0.30
N GLN A 3 36.37 -75.23 -0.52
CA GLN A 3 36.70 -74.41 -1.70
C GLN A 3 36.17 -74.85 -3.09
N LEU A 4 35.31 -74.02 -3.69
CA LEU A 4 35.10 -73.87 -5.14
C LEU A 4 35.04 -72.36 -5.40
N SER A 5 36.10 -71.73 -5.88
CA SER A 5 36.73 -71.74 -7.22
C SER A 5 36.32 -70.51 -8.02
N LEU A 6 37.37 -69.86 -8.50
CA LEU A 6 37.51 -68.51 -8.99
C LEU A 6 37.28 -68.45 -10.52
N ILE A 7 36.59 -67.40 -10.97
CA ILE A 7 36.85 -66.58 -12.18
C ILE A 7 36.87 -67.24 -13.59
N GLY A 8 36.08 -66.66 -14.50
CA GLY A 8 36.64 -66.04 -15.72
C GLY A 8 36.13 -66.52 -17.09
N LEU A 9 35.31 -65.69 -17.76
CA LEU A 9 35.24 -65.51 -19.22
C LEU A 9 34.30 -64.30 -19.50
N PHE A 10 34.75 -63.04 -19.51
CA PHE A 10 35.39 -62.33 -20.63
C PHE A 10 34.80 -62.67 -22.00
N LEU A 11 33.94 -61.78 -22.54
CA LEU A 11 34.22 -60.93 -23.73
C LEU A 11 32.95 -60.60 -24.57
N PHE A 12 32.75 -59.30 -24.77
CA PHE A 12 32.14 -58.62 -25.92
C PHE A 12 30.66 -58.84 -26.27
N CYS A 13 29.83 -57.84 -25.93
CA CYS A 13 29.08 -57.08 -26.92
C CYS A 13 28.56 -55.77 -26.27
N GLY A 14 28.91 -54.61 -26.82
CA GLY A 14 28.26 -53.35 -26.44
C GLY A 14 29.16 -52.12 -26.49
N MET A 15 29.51 -51.72 -27.71
CA MET A 15 30.12 -50.43 -28.03
C MET A 15 29.22 -49.24 -27.60
N GLY A 16 29.86 -48.10 -27.31
CA GLY A 16 29.27 -46.76 -27.29
C GLY A 16 28.89 -46.30 -25.88
N CYS A 17 29.38 -45.20 -25.31
CA CYS A 17 29.93 -43.99 -25.90
C CYS A 17 30.98 -43.41 -24.94
N LEU A 18 32.12 -43.02 -25.50
CA LEU A 18 32.94 -41.96 -24.95
C LEU A 18 32.11 -40.67 -25.02
N SER A 19 31.73 -40.10 -23.89
CA SER A 19 31.26 -38.72 -23.83
C SER A 19 31.78 -38.05 -22.57
N SER A 20 32.82 -37.25 -22.82
CA SER A 20 33.31 -36.08 -22.11
C SER A 20 32.71 -35.73 -20.76
N GLN A 21 33.63 -35.54 -19.82
CA GLN A 21 33.57 -34.49 -18.82
C GLN A 21 33.09 -33.17 -19.45
N GLU A 22 31.90 -32.71 -19.05
CA GLU A 22 31.63 -31.29 -18.80
C GLU A 22 30.59 -31.22 -17.67
N ILE A 23 31.07 -31.12 -16.42
CA ILE A 23 30.29 -30.52 -15.35
C ILE A 23 30.41 -29.01 -15.57
N LYS A 24 29.55 -28.46 -16.44
CA LYS A 24 29.32 -27.01 -16.51
C LYS A 24 27.87 -26.75 -16.16
N GLY A 25 27.71 -25.93 -15.13
CA GLY A 25 26.45 -25.66 -14.44
C GLY A 25 25.32 -25.32 -15.38
N THR A 26 24.31 -26.19 -15.37
CA THR A 26 22.96 -25.89 -15.83
C THR A 26 21.98 -26.09 -14.67
N VAL A 27 22.27 -25.42 -13.53
CA VAL A 27 21.22 -25.07 -12.57
C VAL A 27 20.47 -23.89 -13.18
N SER A 28 19.72 -24.18 -14.25
CA SER A 28 19.28 -23.22 -15.24
C SER A 28 18.03 -22.46 -14.77
N HIS A 29 18.26 -21.18 -14.43
CA HIS A 29 17.37 -20.02 -14.51
C HIS A 29 15.94 -20.01 -13.93
N GLU A 30 15.16 -21.09 -13.96
CA GLU A 30 13.76 -21.06 -13.50
C GLU A 30 13.65 -21.00 -11.97
N ASN A 31 14.46 -21.80 -11.27
CA ASN A 31 14.46 -21.78 -9.81
C ASN A 31 14.97 -20.44 -9.26
N GLN A 32 16.01 -19.86 -9.87
CA GLN A 32 16.54 -18.56 -9.44
C GLN A 32 15.53 -17.42 -9.69
N LYS A 33 14.74 -17.49 -10.77
CA LYS A 33 13.65 -16.53 -11.06
C LYS A 33 12.49 -16.67 -10.07
N GLN A 34 12.09 -17.89 -9.72
CA GLN A 34 11.06 -18.11 -8.69
C GLN A 34 11.49 -17.61 -7.31
N PHE A 35 12.77 -17.76 -6.94
CA PHE A 35 13.29 -17.18 -5.72
C PHE A 35 13.36 -15.65 -5.81
N SER A 36 13.82 -15.06 -6.93
CA SER A 36 13.84 -13.59 -7.09
C SER A 36 12.44 -12.96 -7.09
N ASP A 37 11.46 -13.62 -7.72
CA ASP A 37 10.07 -13.13 -7.80
C ASP A 37 9.36 -13.22 -6.44
N ARG A 38 9.61 -14.27 -5.65
CA ARG A 38 9.11 -14.36 -4.26
C ARG A 38 9.74 -13.29 -3.36
N THR A 39 11.04 -13.06 -3.50
CA THR A 39 11.78 -12.12 -2.64
C THR A 39 11.44 -10.66 -3.00
N LEU A 40 11.32 -10.33 -4.29
CA LEU A 40 10.87 -9.01 -4.76
C LEU A 40 9.43 -8.73 -4.36
N GLY A 41 8.52 -9.70 -4.51
CA GLY A 41 7.13 -9.56 -4.05
C GLY A 41 7.03 -9.30 -2.55
N GLN A 42 7.82 -10.01 -1.74
CA GLN A 42 7.85 -9.82 -0.29
C GLN A 42 8.42 -8.44 0.11
N HIS A 43 9.50 -7.98 -0.52
CA HIS A 43 10.04 -6.64 -0.28
C HIS A 43 9.09 -5.52 -0.73
N PHE A 44 8.36 -5.71 -1.83
CA PHE A 44 7.37 -4.72 -2.29
C PHE A 44 6.15 -4.67 -1.36
N VAL A 45 5.73 -5.82 -0.84
CA VAL A 45 4.62 -5.95 0.12
C VAL A 45 4.97 -5.30 1.46
N GLU A 46 6.18 -5.50 1.99
CA GLU A 46 6.60 -4.83 3.23
C GLU A 46 6.83 -3.33 3.05
N ALA A 47 7.36 -2.88 1.92
CA ALA A 47 7.66 -1.46 1.68
C ALA A 47 6.43 -0.60 1.32
N HIS A 48 5.29 -1.20 0.94
CA HIS A 48 4.09 -0.47 0.52
C HIS A 48 2.86 -0.74 1.37
N ILE A 49 2.89 -1.70 2.29
CA ILE A 49 1.80 -1.90 3.25
C ILE A 49 2.08 -1.04 4.49
N PRO A 50 1.17 -0.11 4.83
CA PRO A 50 1.35 0.70 6.01
C PRO A 50 1.38 -0.17 7.26
N THR A 51 2.34 0.13 8.14
CA THR A 51 2.51 -0.60 9.40
C THR A 51 1.26 -0.50 10.27
N ALA A 52 1.14 -1.34 11.30
CA ALA A 52 0.03 -1.23 12.25
C ALA A 52 -0.02 0.16 12.90
N GLU A 53 1.15 0.72 13.25
CA GLU A 53 1.27 2.06 13.82
C GLU A 53 0.84 3.15 12.83
N GLU A 54 1.28 3.08 11.58
CA GLU A 54 0.86 4.03 10.54
C GLU A 54 -0.65 3.95 10.28
N ARG A 55 -1.24 2.75 10.26
CA ARG A 55 -2.69 2.58 10.15
C ARG A 55 -3.42 3.22 11.33
N MET A 56 -2.89 3.12 12.54
CA MET A 56 -3.44 3.79 13.72
C MET A 56 -3.30 5.30 13.63
N ALA A 57 -2.15 5.81 13.20
CA ALA A 57 -1.92 7.24 12.97
C ALA A 57 -2.88 7.80 11.92
N MET A 58 -3.10 7.09 10.81
CA MET A 58 -4.06 7.48 9.77
C MET A 58 -5.50 7.52 10.30
N ARG A 59 -5.92 6.52 11.09
CA ARG A 59 -7.25 6.52 11.73
C ARG A 59 -7.42 7.69 12.69
N LYS A 60 -6.41 7.97 13.52
CA LYS A 60 -6.40 9.11 14.44
C LYS A 60 -6.48 10.44 13.68
N SER A 61 -5.68 10.59 12.63
CA SER A 61 -5.73 11.78 11.76
C SER A 61 -7.11 11.98 11.14
N LYS A 62 -7.73 10.90 10.63
CA LYS A 62 -9.09 10.95 10.10
C LYS A 62 -10.11 11.39 11.15
N TYR A 63 -10.02 10.84 12.36
CA TYR A 63 -10.90 11.20 13.47
C TYR A 63 -10.76 12.68 13.86
N LEU A 64 -9.52 13.17 14.03
CA LEU A 64 -9.27 14.57 14.38
C LEU A 64 -9.78 15.54 13.31
N LYS A 65 -9.62 15.20 12.02
CA LYS A 65 -10.20 15.99 10.92
C LYS A 65 -11.72 16.04 11.00
N GLN A 66 -12.36 14.91 11.31
CA GLN A 66 -13.81 14.83 11.46
C GLN A 66 -14.30 15.70 12.62
N GLU A 67 -13.61 15.64 13.76
CA GLU A 67 -13.92 16.43 14.95
C GLU A 67 -13.79 17.94 14.68
N ALA A 68 -12.71 18.35 14.03
CA ALA A 68 -12.51 19.75 13.62
C ALA A 68 -13.64 20.25 12.71
N LEU A 69 -14.06 19.45 11.73
CA LEU A 69 -15.18 19.81 10.84
C LEU A 69 -16.50 19.97 11.58
N LEU A 70 -16.79 19.08 12.53
CA LEU A 70 -17.99 19.18 13.38
C LEU A 70 -17.94 20.46 14.21
N MET A 71 -16.79 20.79 14.79
CA MET A 71 -16.60 22.02 15.56
C MET A 71 -16.81 23.28 14.69
N MET A 72 -16.29 23.31 13.46
CA MET A 72 -16.51 24.41 12.52
C MET A 72 -18.00 24.58 12.17
N ILE A 73 -18.73 23.48 11.94
CA ILE A 73 -20.17 23.53 11.66
C ILE A 73 -20.95 24.08 12.87
N ASP A 74 -20.57 23.65 14.06
CA ASP A 74 -21.26 23.98 15.30
C ASP A 74 -21.08 25.44 15.69
N THR A 75 -19.85 25.93 15.59
CA THR A 75 -19.47 27.33 15.86
C THR A 75 -19.96 28.30 14.77
N SER A 76 -20.34 27.79 13.60
CA SER A 76 -20.81 28.63 12.50
C SER A 76 -22.09 29.41 12.82
N THR A 77 -22.02 30.73 12.80
CA THR A 77 -23.18 31.61 12.98
C THR A 77 -23.91 31.91 11.67
N VAL A 78 -23.27 31.66 10.53
CA VAL A 78 -23.78 32.02 9.19
C VAL A 78 -24.81 31.04 8.66
N ILE A 79 -24.83 29.79 9.16
CA ILE A 79 -25.70 28.73 8.65
C ILE A 79 -26.86 28.42 9.60
N SER A 80 -28.03 28.13 9.03
CA SER A 80 -29.21 27.73 9.78
C SER A 80 -29.04 26.35 10.46
N GLN A 81 -29.75 26.14 11.57
CA GLN A 81 -29.70 24.89 12.34
C GLN A 81 -30.05 23.65 11.50
N LYS A 82 -31.06 23.74 10.62
CA LYS A 82 -31.43 22.66 9.69
C LYS A 82 -30.26 22.30 8.75
N ARG A 83 -29.48 23.29 8.32
CA ARG A 83 -28.30 23.07 7.47
C ARG A 83 -27.14 22.47 8.25
N LYS A 84 -26.93 22.87 9.52
CA LYS A 84 -25.95 22.25 10.44
C LYS A 84 -26.20 20.75 10.60
N MET A 85 -27.44 20.35 10.88
CA MET A 85 -27.79 18.93 11.04
C MET A 85 -27.44 18.09 9.81
N ARG A 86 -27.75 18.59 8.61
CA ARG A 86 -27.40 17.90 7.35
C ARG A 86 -25.89 17.84 7.11
N LEU A 87 -25.15 18.90 7.44
CA LEU A 87 -23.70 18.92 7.30
C LEU A 87 -23.02 17.97 8.29
N ARG A 88 -23.51 17.85 9.53
CA ARG A 88 -23.03 16.84 10.49
C ARG A 88 -23.19 15.42 9.96
N GLN A 89 -24.34 15.12 9.36
CA GLN A 89 -24.56 13.82 8.72
C GLN A 89 -23.60 13.58 7.55
N ASP A 90 -23.34 14.61 6.74
CA ASP A 90 -22.37 14.51 5.65
C ASP A 90 -20.94 14.26 6.19
N VAL A 91 -20.52 14.90 7.28
CA VAL A 91 -19.20 14.67 7.88
C VAL A 91 -19.01 13.21 8.32
N VAL A 92 -20.06 12.56 8.85
CA VAL A 92 -20.00 11.17 9.31
C VAL A 92 -20.10 10.17 8.15
N HIS A 93 -21.01 10.40 7.20
CA HIS A 93 -21.38 9.39 6.21
C HIS A 93 -20.85 9.67 4.79
N LYS A 94 -20.56 10.93 4.46
CA LYS A 94 -20.17 11.40 3.11
C LYS A 94 -19.15 12.54 3.20
N PRO A 95 -17.91 12.27 3.64
CA PRO A 95 -16.89 13.30 3.91
C PRO A 95 -16.45 14.09 2.66
N TYR A 96 -16.85 13.67 1.46
CA TYR A 96 -16.61 14.37 0.19
C TYR A 96 -17.90 14.88 -0.45
N SER A 97 -18.94 15.16 0.35
CA SER A 97 -20.19 15.70 -0.19
C SER A 97 -19.96 17.10 -0.77
N GLU A 98 -20.57 17.39 -1.92
CA GLU A 98 -20.51 18.72 -2.55
C GLU A 98 -20.97 19.83 -1.58
N ARG A 99 -21.93 19.50 -0.71
CA ARG A 99 -22.45 20.42 0.32
C ARG A 99 -21.38 20.78 1.34
N LEU A 100 -20.60 19.80 1.79
CA LEU A 100 -19.49 20.01 2.72
C LEU A 100 -18.36 20.79 2.05
N THR A 101 -18.04 20.47 0.79
CA THR A 101 -17.05 21.22 -0.01
C THR A 101 -17.44 22.69 -0.15
N LYS A 102 -18.69 22.99 -0.51
CA LYS A 102 -19.19 24.38 -0.60
C LYS A 102 -19.16 25.10 0.75
N PHE A 103 -19.42 24.38 1.85
CA PHE A 103 -19.33 24.96 3.19
C PHE A 103 -17.89 25.35 3.53
N LEU A 104 -16.92 24.49 3.24
CA LEU A 104 -15.50 24.76 3.49
C LEU A 104 -14.97 25.93 2.66
N GLN A 105 -15.35 26.03 1.39
CA GLN A 105 -14.98 27.17 0.55
C GLN A 105 -15.49 28.51 1.09
N LEU A 106 -16.62 28.54 1.79
CA LEU A 106 -17.11 29.76 2.44
C LEU A 106 -16.31 30.12 3.70
N TYR A 107 -15.75 29.11 4.38
CA TYR A 107 -14.94 29.26 5.59
C TYR A 107 -13.48 29.60 5.30
N GLU A 108 -12.93 29.09 4.20
CA GLU A 108 -11.55 29.31 3.79
C GLU A 108 -11.34 30.61 3.01
N LYS A 109 -12.42 31.26 2.56
CA LYS A 109 -12.30 32.58 1.91
C LYS A 109 -11.68 33.57 2.91
N PRO A 110 -10.51 34.17 2.62
CA PRO A 110 -10.01 35.26 3.43
C PRO A 110 -11.07 36.35 3.45
N LYS A 111 -11.44 36.80 4.66
CA LYS A 111 -12.21 38.04 4.79
C LYS A 111 -11.31 39.13 4.23
N GLU A 112 -11.58 39.61 3.02
CA GLU A 112 -10.90 40.79 2.50
C GLU A 112 -11.01 41.89 3.57
N PRO A 113 -9.91 42.62 3.87
CA PRO A 113 -10.00 43.74 4.77
C PRO A 113 -10.98 44.73 4.16
N LEU A 114 -12.07 45.01 4.88
CA LEU A 114 -12.94 46.15 4.61
C LEU A 114 -12.02 47.37 4.60
N THR A 115 -11.63 47.83 3.40
CA THR A 115 -11.01 49.13 3.22
C THR A 115 -12.02 50.13 3.75
N VAL A 116 -11.80 50.57 4.99
CA VAL A 116 -12.49 51.69 5.58
C VAL A 116 -12.21 52.84 4.63
N ALA A 117 -13.20 53.20 3.82
CA ALA A 117 -13.15 54.40 3.02
C ALA A 117 -12.90 55.55 4.00
N GLN A 118 -11.65 56.02 4.04
CA GLN A 118 -11.26 57.22 4.75
C GLN A 118 -11.96 58.37 4.03
N ASN A 119 -13.19 58.64 4.48
CA ASN A 119 -13.88 59.90 4.24
C ASN A 119 -13.27 60.90 5.23
N GLU A 120 -12.06 61.36 4.94
CA GLU A 120 -11.54 62.57 5.55
C GLU A 120 -11.93 63.73 4.63
N LYS A 121 -12.68 64.65 5.25
CA LYS A 121 -13.22 65.90 4.69
C LYS A 121 -12.11 66.89 4.35
#